data_AF-A0A422QSN5-F1
#
_entry.id   AF-A0A422QSN5-F1
#
_cell.length_a   1.000
_cell.length_b   1.000
_cell.length_c   1.000
_cell.angle_alpha   90.00
_cell.angle_beta   90.00
_cell.angle_gamma   90.00
#
_symmetry.space_group_name_H-M   'P 1'
#
loop_
_entity.id
_entity.type
_entity.pdbx_description
1 polymer ?
#
loop_
_entity_poly.entity_id
_entity_poly.type
_entity_poly.pdbx_seq_one_letter_code
_entity_poly.pdbx_strand_id
1 'polypeptide(L)'
;MTEQHSESHIFTILAAGALATLAFDSYGQGISPLIGMSKLAPVPLATQSIQVLTGFKSPEFGYLLHVITGLIFYPLGWYLIARPIQQRLVPALPWIVTALVYGVVLWVFALYIMAHLVAGNPPFLGFTGITWVALIGHVLFAIVAAWIMETREAVLIR
;
A
#
# COMPACT_ATOMS: atom_id res chain seq x y z
N MET A 1 16.45 -33.93 13.49
CA MET A 1 16.71 -32.53 13.10
C MET A 1 15.96 -32.28 11.81
N THR A 2 14.73 -31.80 11.90
CA THR A 2 14.06 -31.18 10.75
C THR A 2 14.68 -29.81 10.58
N GLU A 3 15.38 -29.59 9.46
CA GLU A 3 15.81 -28.25 9.09
C GLU A 3 14.55 -27.41 8.92
N GLN A 4 14.24 -26.59 9.93
CA GLN A 4 13.39 -25.43 9.73
C GLN A 4 14.16 -24.52 8.78
N HIS A 5 13.93 -24.65 7.48
CA HIS A 5 14.25 -23.59 6.55
C HIS A 5 13.46 -22.37 7.02
N SER A 6 14.12 -21.51 7.80
CA SER A 6 13.67 -20.15 8.03
C SER A 6 13.67 -19.49 6.66
N GLU A 7 12.57 -19.61 5.90
CA GLU A 7 12.32 -18.72 4.79
C GLU A 7 12.51 -17.31 5.34
N SER A 8 13.52 -16.60 4.84
CA SER A 8 13.80 -15.27 5.35
C SER A 8 12.55 -14.43 5.12
N HIS A 9 11.93 -13.95 6.21
CA HIS A 9 10.72 -13.13 6.15
C HIS A 9 10.91 -11.94 5.20
N ILE A 10 12.16 -11.50 4.99
CA ILE A 10 12.53 -10.46 4.02
C ILE A 10 12.07 -10.84 2.60
N PHE A 11 12.32 -12.06 2.13
CA PHE A 11 11.89 -12.47 0.78
C PHE A 11 10.38 -12.49 0.67
N THR A 12 9.68 -12.97 1.70
CA THR A 12 8.22 -12.98 1.73
C THR A 12 7.64 -11.56 1.74
N ILE A 13 8.21 -10.64 2.53
CA ILE A 13 7.79 -9.24 2.59
C ILE A 13 8.01 -8.56 1.23
N LEU A 14 9.16 -8.78 0.60
CA LEU A 14 9.45 -8.23 -0.73
C LEU A 14 8.53 -8.81 -1.81
N ALA A 15 8.26 -10.12 -1.78
CA ALA A 15 7.31 -10.76 -2.68
C ALA A 15 5.87 -10.24 -2.46
N ALA A 16 5.47 -10.05 -1.21
CA ALA A 16 4.19 -9.47 -0.84
C ALA A 16 4.05 -8.04 -1.37
N GLY A 17 5.07 -7.20 -1.16
CA GLY A 17 5.12 -5.83 -1.69
C GLY A 17 5.05 -5.78 -3.21
N ALA A 18 5.84 -6.63 -3.90
CA ALA A 18 5.86 -6.69 -5.35
C ALA A 18 4.49 -7.09 -5.94
N LEU A 19 3.90 -8.19 -5.44
CA LEU A 19 2.61 -8.69 -5.92
C LEU A 19 1.46 -7.75 -5.56
N ALA A 20 1.48 -7.14 -4.38
CA ALA A 20 0.49 -6.14 -3.99
C ALA A 20 0.58 -4.87 -4.84
N THR A 21 1.79 -4.40 -5.16
CA THR A 21 2.02 -3.26 -6.06
C THR A 21 1.52 -3.56 -7.46
N LEU A 22 1.81 -4.75 -7.99
CA LEU A 22 1.29 -5.20 -9.28
C LEU A 22 -0.24 -5.26 -9.28
N ALA A 23 -0.86 -5.77 -8.22
CA ALA A 23 -2.32 -5.81 -8.11
C ALA A 23 -2.92 -4.39 -8.07
N PHE A 24 -2.34 -3.50 -7.28
CA PHE A 24 -2.73 -2.09 -7.19
C PHE A 24 -2.65 -1.40 -8.55
N ASP A 25 -1.51 -1.49 -9.23
CA ASP A 25 -1.27 -0.81 -10.51
C ASP A 25 -2.10 -1.43 -11.64
N SER A 26 -2.24 -2.75 -11.66
CA SER A 26 -3.09 -3.45 -12.64
C SER A 26 -4.55 -3.02 -12.48
N TYR A 27 -5.05 -2.95 -11.26
CA TYR A 27 -6.39 -2.44 -11.00
C TYR A 27 -6.51 -0.95 -11.35
N GLY A 28 -5.62 -0.12 -10.80
CA GLY A 28 -5.72 1.33 -10.85
C GLY A 28 -5.45 1.94 -12.22
N GLN A 29 -4.45 1.41 -12.94
CA GLN A 29 -4.00 1.98 -14.21
C GLN A 29 -4.53 1.20 -15.42
N GLY A 30 -4.83 -0.10 -15.25
CA GLY A 30 -5.29 -1.00 -16.30
C GLY A 30 -6.79 -1.27 -16.27
N ILE A 31 -7.30 -1.89 -15.20
CA ILE A 31 -8.68 -2.39 -15.13
C ILE A 31 -9.69 -1.26 -14.94
N SER A 32 -9.44 -0.34 -14.00
CA SER A 32 -10.40 0.70 -13.64
C SER A 32 -10.80 1.59 -14.83
N PRO A 33 -9.89 2.02 -15.74
CA PRO A 33 -10.29 2.76 -16.93
C PRO A 33 -11.08 1.91 -17.94
N LEU A 34 -10.78 0.62 -18.05
CA LEU A 34 -11.49 -0.29 -18.97
C LEU A 34 -12.96 -0.47 -18.59
N ILE A 35 -13.29 -0.33 -17.30
CA ILE A 35 -14.66 -0.41 -16.79
C ILE A 35 -15.32 0.97 -16.59
N GLY A 36 -14.74 2.04 -17.17
CA GLY A 36 -15.30 3.39 -17.13
C GLY A 36 -15.04 4.18 -15.84
N MET A 37 -14.19 3.68 -14.93
CA MET A 37 -13.75 4.42 -13.76
C MET A 37 -12.52 5.30 -14.07
N SER A 38 -12.14 6.17 -13.12
CA SER A 38 -10.96 7.04 -13.29
C SER A 38 -9.64 6.26 -13.27
N LYS A 39 -8.67 6.68 -14.10
CA LYS A 39 -7.32 6.12 -14.08
C LYS A 39 -6.52 6.65 -12.88
N LEU A 40 -5.93 5.74 -12.10
CA LEU A 40 -5.00 6.12 -11.03
C LEU A 40 -3.71 6.73 -11.60
N ALA A 41 -3.20 7.74 -10.91
CA ALA A 41 -1.99 8.48 -11.29
C ALA A 41 -1.02 8.57 -10.08
N PRO A 42 -0.41 7.46 -9.64
CA PRO A 42 0.45 7.45 -8.45
C PRO A 42 1.75 8.24 -8.66
N VAL A 43 2.37 8.13 -9.84
CA VAL A 43 3.68 8.77 -10.12
C VAL A 43 3.61 10.30 -10.13
N PRO A 44 2.60 10.96 -10.73
CA PRO A 44 2.45 12.40 -10.60
C PRO A 44 2.37 12.89 -9.16
N LEU A 45 1.63 12.20 -8.29
CA LEU A 45 1.54 12.55 -6.87
C LEU A 45 2.88 12.37 -6.15
N ALA A 46 3.57 11.25 -6.41
CA ALA A 46 4.90 11.01 -5.86
C ALA A 46 5.91 12.07 -6.31
N THR A 47 5.90 12.42 -7.61
CA THR A 47 6.73 13.49 -8.18
C THR A 47 6.45 14.84 -7.53
N GLN A 48 5.17 15.18 -7.35
CA GLN A 48 4.76 16.42 -6.69
C GLN A 48 5.21 16.45 -5.23
N SER A 49 5.10 15.33 -4.51
CA SER A 49 5.54 15.22 -3.12
C SER A 49 7.05 15.47 -2.99
N ILE A 50 7.85 14.87 -3.88
CA ILE A 50 9.30 15.10 -3.91
C ILE A 50 9.62 16.56 -4.24
N GLN A 51 8.91 17.14 -5.21
CA GLN A 51 9.08 18.54 -5.57
C GLN A 51 8.80 19.48 -4.39
N VAL A 52 7.74 19.24 -3.62
CA VAL A 52 7.42 20.07 -2.45
C VAL A 52 8.47 19.90 -1.34
N LEU A 53 8.92 18.68 -1.09
CA LEU A 53 9.86 18.40 0.01
C LEU A 53 11.31 18.81 -0.30
N THR A 54 11.72 18.80 -1.57
CA THR A 54 13.13 18.94 -1.96
C THR A 54 13.39 20.07 -2.96
N GLY A 55 12.34 20.64 -3.57
CA GLY A 55 12.46 21.55 -4.70
C GLY A 55 12.78 20.88 -6.04
N PHE A 56 13.09 19.58 -6.05
CA PHE A 56 13.47 18.85 -7.26
C PHE A 56 12.28 18.14 -7.91
N LYS A 57 12.08 18.34 -9.23
CA LYS A 57 11.00 17.71 -9.98
C LYS A 57 11.56 16.70 -10.99
N SER A 58 11.36 15.41 -10.71
CA SER A 58 11.72 14.31 -11.62
C SER A 58 10.67 13.21 -11.58
N PRO A 59 10.05 12.87 -12.71
CA PRO A 59 9.17 11.72 -12.83
C PRO A 59 9.87 10.41 -12.46
N GLU A 60 11.16 10.27 -12.75
CA GLU A 60 11.97 9.09 -12.45
C GLU A 60 12.04 8.85 -10.94
N PHE A 61 12.29 9.90 -10.15
CA PHE A 61 12.21 9.78 -8.70
C PHE A 61 10.79 9.56 -8.19
N GLY A 62 9.78 10.09 -8.87
CA GLY A 62 8.37 9.75 -8.58
C GLY A 62 8.08 8.27 -8.78
N TYR A 63 8.58 7.67 -9.86
CA TYR A 63 8.50 6.23 -10.11
C TYR A 63 9.22 5.43 -9.02
N LEU A 64 10.46 5.82 -8.69
CA LEU A 64 11.21 5.14 -7.63
C LEU A 64 10.52 5.22 -6.28
N LEU A 65 9.98 6.38 -5.92
CA LEU A 65 9.24 6.55 -4.67
C LEU A 65 7.97 5.69 -4.65
N HIS A 66 7.20 5.65 -5.74
CA HIS A 66 6.02 4.78 -5.86
C HIS A 66 6.40 3.31 -5.66
N VAL A 67 7.40 2.83 -6.39
CA VAL A 67 7.86 1.43 -6.32
C VAL A 67 8.40 1.09 -4.94
N ILE A 68 9.28 1.90 -4.35
CA ILE A 68 9.84 1.64 -3.02
C ILE A 68 8.75 1.66 -1.94
N THR A 69 7.77 2.56 -2.07
CA THR A 69 6.66 2.65 -1.13
C THR A 69 5.80 1.38 -1.16
N GLY A 70 5.42 0.92 -2.35
CA GLY A 70 4.65 -0.31 -2.52
C GLY A 70 5.45 -1.58 -2.20
N LEU A 71 6.72 -1.64 -2.59
CA LEU A 71 7.56 -2.82 -2.42
C LEU A 71 8.02 -3.02 -0.97
N ILE A 72 8.30 -1.93 -0.24
CA ILE A 72 8.98 -1.97 1.06
C ILE A 72 8.11 -1.36 2.15
N PHE A 73 7.75 -0.08 2.05
CA PHE A 73 7.17 0.63 3.19
C PHE A 73 5.76 0.14 3.56
N TYR A 74 4.88 -0.06 2.59
CA TYR A 74 3.53 -0.53 2.85
C TYR A 74 3.46 -1.99 3.36
N PRO A 75 4.21 -2.99 2.84
CA PRO A 75 4.20 -4.31 3.44
C PRO A 75 4.92 -4.33 4.81
N LEU A 76 5.95 -3.50 5.03
CA LEU A 76 6.52 -3.33 6.37
C LEU A 76 5.52 -2.73 7.36
N GLY A 77 4.68 -1.78 6.95
CA GLY A 77 3.62 -1.26 7.81
C GLY A 77 2.62 -2.33 8.22
N TRP A 78 2.32 -3.32 7.37
CA TRP A 78 1.55 -4.49 7.78
C TRP A 78 2.30 -5.31 8.84
N TYR A 79 3.52 -5.73 8.48
CA TYR A 79 4.34 -6.66 9.28
C TYR A 79 4.72 -6.10 10.65
N LEU A 80 5.10 -4.81 10.72
CA LEU A 80 5.63 -4.18 11.93
C LEU A 80 4.57 -3.45 12.76
N ILE A 81 3.48 -2.99 12.13
CA ILE A 81 2.52 -2.08 12.78
C ILE A 81 1.12 -2.70 12.82
N ALA A 82 0.46 -2.87 11.67
CA ALA A 82 -0.96 -3.21 11.63
C ALA A 82 -1.25 -4.57 12.28
N ARG A 83 -0.51 -5.62 11.86
CA ARG A 83 -0.72 -6.98 12.36
C ARG A 83 -0.31 -7.13 13.84
N PRO A 84 0.86 -6.63 14.27
CA PRO A 84 1.24 -6.70 15.69
C PRO A 84 0.36 -5.86 16.63
N ILE A 85 -0.23 -4.75 16.17
CA ILE A 85 -1.21 -4.00 16.96
C ILE A 85 -2.49 -4.82 17.10
N GLN A 86 -3.00 -5.37 15.99
CA GLN A 86 -4.23 -6.15 16.05
C GLN A 86 -4.09 -7.38 16.95
N GLN A 87 -2.99 -8.12 16.87
CA GLN A 87 -2.78 -9.32 17.70
C GLN A 87 -2.67 -9.00 19.19
N ARG A 88 -2.20 -7.80 19.54
CA ARG A 88 -2.13 -7.36 20.94
C ARG A 88 -3.46 -6.85 21.48
N LEU A 89 -4.23 -6.15 20.66
CA LEU A 89 -5.44 -5.46 21.13
C LEU A 89 -6.72 -6.28 20.93
N VAL A 90 -6.84 -6.97 19.80
CA VAL A 90 -8.04 -7.72 19.40
C VAL A 90 -7.66 -9.02 18.67
N PRO A 91 -6.98 -9.98 19.33
CA PRO A 91 -6.44 -11.19 18.69
C PRO A 91 -7.48 -12.07 17.99
N ALA A 92 -8.73 -12.05 18.47
CA ALA A 92 -9.84 -12.79 17.85
C ALA A 92 -10.30 -12.19 16.51
N LEU A 93 -9.87 -10.97 16.17
CA LEU A 93 -10.23 -10.32 14.91
C LEU A 93 -9.51 -11.02 13.74
N PRO A 94 -10.24 -11.47 12.71
CA PRO A 94 -9.61 -12.07 11.54
C PRO A 94 -8.63 -11.11 10.85
N TRP A 95 -7.51 -11.64 10.37
CA TRP A 95 -6.49 -10.85 9.67
C TRP A 95 -7.08 -10.11 8.46
N ILE A 96 -8.07 -10.71 7.77
CA ILE A 96 -8.70 -10.09 6.61
C ILE A 96 -9.41 -8.78 6.97
N VAL A 97 -10.06 -8.70 8.13
CA VAL A 97 -10.69 -7.46 8.61
C VAL A 97 -9.62 -6.41 8.89
N THR A 98 -8.50 -6.83 9.48
CA THR A 98 -7.34 -5.96 9.72
C THR A 98 -6.76 -5.44 8.42
N ALA A 99 -6.68 -6.26 7.37
CA ALA A 99 -6.19 -5.88 6.05
C ALA A 99 -7.12 -4.85 5.38
N LEU A 100 -8.44 -5.02 5.50
CA LEU A 100 -9.41 -4.04 5.02
C LEU A 100 -9.20 -2.68 5.69
N VAL A 101 -9.11 -2.65 7.03
CA VAL A 101 -8.86 -1.42 7.79
C VAL A 101 -7.50 -0.82 7.42
N TYR A 102 -6.46 -1.65 7.29
CA TYR A 102 -5.13 -1.21 6.90
C TYR A 102 -5.12 -0.56 5.51
N GLY A 103 -5.85 -1.13 4.54
CA GLY A 103 -6.03 -0.52 3.22
C GLY A 103 -6.70 0.86 3.27
N VAL A 104 -7.71 1.04 4.13
CA VAL A 104 -8.32 2.35 4.37
C VAL A 104 -7.31 3.32 4.98
N VAL A 105 -6.48 2.87 5.94
CA VAL A 105 -5.42 3.69 6.54
C VAL A 105 -4.40 4.12 5.49
N LEU A 106 -3.97 3.20 4.59
CA LEU A 106 -3.07 3.54 3.49
C LEU A 106 -3.70 4.55 2.52
N TRP A 107 -5.00 4.42 2.23
CA TRP A 107 -5.73 5.38 1.41
C TRP A 107 -5.81 6.77 2.06
N VAL A 108 -6.09 6.85 3.37
CA VAL A 108 -6.04 8.11 4.13
C VAL A 108 -4.63 8.69 4.11
N PHE A 109 -3.61 7.87 4.34
CA PHE A 109 -2.22 8.31 4.28
C PHE A 109 -1.87 8.88 2.90
N ALA A 110 -2.21 8.18 1.81
CA ALA A 110 -1.90 8.63 0.46
C ALA A 110 -2.66 9.92 0.08
N LEU A 111 -3.97 9.98 0.32
CA LEU A 111 -4.80 11.08 -0.22
C LEU A 111 -5.02 12.24 0.73
N TYR A 112 -5.03 12.00 2.04
CA TYR A 112 -5.15 13.09 3.01
C TYR A 112 -3.78 13.58 3.46
N ILE A 113 -2.88 12.68 3.88
CA ILE A 113 -1.56 13.12 4.36
C ILE A 113 -0.68 13.54 3.17
N MET A 114 -0.39 12.65 2.23
CA MET A 114 0.56 12.94 1.16
C MET A 114 -0.02 13.91 0.10
N ALA A 115 -1.23 13.67 -0.40
CA ALA A 115 -1.79 14.55 -1.43
C ALA A 115 -2.23 15.91 -0.90
N HIS A 116 -2.88 15.97 0.27
CA HIS A 116 -3.41 17.23 0.80
C HIS A 116 -2.40 17.95 1.72
N LEU A 117 -1.98 17.33 2.83
CA LEU A 117 -1.11 18.02 3.80
C LEU A 117 0.31 18.26 3.26
N VAL A 118 0.89 17.32 2.50
CA VAL A 118 2.24 17.46 1.94
C VAL A 118 2.20 18.17 0.58
N ALA A 119 1.43 17.66 -0.38
CA ALA A 119 1.48 18.15 -1.76
C ALA A 119 0.54 19.34 -2.07
N GLY A 120 -0.34 19.72 -1.14
CA GLY A 120 -1.21 20.90 -1.26
C GLY A 120 -2.45 20.72 -2.16
N ASN A 121 -2.80 19.48 -2.53
CA ASN A 121 -4.03 19.21 -3.27
C ASN A 121 -5.27 19.35 -2.38
N PRO A 122 -6.50 19.43 -2.94
CA PRO A 122 -7.71 19.35 -2.14
C PRO A 122 -7.77 18.05 -1.29
N PRO A 123 -8.40 18.07 -0.10
CA PRO A 123 -8.59 16.87 0.71
C PRO A 123 -9.19 15.74 -0.12
N PHE A 124 -8.55 14.56 -0.06
CA PHE A 124 -8.96 13.40 -0.85
C PHE A 124 -9.08 13.68 -2.35
N LEU A 125 -8.26 14.57 -2.91
CA LEU A 125 -8.32 15.01 -4.31
C LEU A 125 -9.72 15.52 -4.72
N GLY A 126 -10.46 16.11 -3.76
CA GLY A 126 -11.80 16.64 -3.98
C GLY A 126 -12.89 15.58 -4.08
N PHE A 127 -12.67 14.37 -3.55
CA PHE A 127 -13.61 13.23 -3.64
C PHE A 127 -14.03 12.89 -5.07
N THR A 128 -13.11 13.07 -6.02
CA THR A 128 -13.30 12.73 -7.44
C THR A 128 -13.30 11.22 -7.67
N GLY A 129 -13.51 10.77 -8.90
CA GLY A 129 -13.44 9.34 -9.22
C GLY A 129 -12.10 8.69 -8.85
N ILE A 130 -10.99 9.44 -8.91
CA ILE A 130 -9.65 8.97 -8.49
C ILE A 130 -9.65 8.60 -7.01
N THR A 131 -10.39 9.32 -6.16
CA THR A 131 -10.48 9.06 -4.72
C THR A 131 -10.98 7.66 -4.41
N TRP A 132 -12.02 7.22 -5.12
CA TRP A 132 -12.68 5.94 -4.90
C TRP A 132 -11.91 4.79 -5.54
N VAL A 133 -11.31 5.01 -6.71
CA VAL A 133 -10.38 4.04 -7.31
C VAL A 133 -9.15 3.87 -6.43
N ALA A 134 -8.61 4.95 -5.85
CA ALA A 134 -7.52 4.85 -4.88
C ALA A 134 -7.93 4.03 -3.64
N LEU A 135 -9.15 4.20 -3.12
CA LEU A 135 -9.62 3.43 -1.97
C LEU A 135 -9.62 1.93 -2.28
N ILE A 136 -10.25 1.53 -3.39
CA ILE A 136 -10.30 0.12 -3.80
C ILE A 136 -8.88 -0.40 -4.06
N GLY A 137 -8.03 0.39 -4.71
CA GLY A 137 -6.63 0.04 -4.96
C GLY A 137 -5.87 -0.25 -3.66
N HIS A 138 -5.92 0.63 -2.66
CA HIS A 138 -5.19 0.44 -1.40
C HIS A 138 -5.75 -0.71 -0.57
N VAL A 139 -7.07 -0.95 -0.60
CA VAL A 139 -7.68 -2.13 0.02
C VAL A 139 -7.22 -3.41 -0.67
N LEU A 140 -7.22 -3.45 -2.01
CA LEU A 140 -6.71 -4.58 -2.78
C LEU A 140 -5.24 -4.84 -2.48
N PHE A 141 -4.42 -3.78 -2.45
CA PHE A 141 -3.01 -3.86 -2.06
C PHE A 141 -2.85 -4.52 -0.70
N ALA A 142 -3.56 -4.02 0.32
CA ALA A 142 -3.45 -4.50 1.69
C ALA A 142 -3.88 -5.97 1.82
N ILE A 143 -4.95 -6.37 1.14
CA ILE A 143 -5.41 -7.76 1.11
C ILE A 143 -4.33 -8.67 0.49
N VAL A 144 -3.78 -8.30 -0.67
CA VAL A 144 -2.78 -9.13 -1.36
C VAL A 144 -1.50 -9.25 -0.52
N ALA A 145 -1.01 -8.13 0.02
CA ALA A 145 0.17 -8.13 0.88
C ALA A 145 -0.04 -9.00 2.13
N ALA A 146 -1.16 -8.79 2.83
CA ALA A 146 -1.52 -9.57 4.01
C ALA A 146 -1.67 -11.05 3.67
N TRP A 147 -2.39 -11.40 2.61
CA TRP A 147 -2.61 -12.79 2.21
C TRP A 147 -1.30 -13.56 1.98
N ILE A 148 -0.35 -12.95 1.27
CA ILE A 148 0.97 -13.57 1.04
C ILE A 148 1.72 -13.76 2.37
N MET A 149 1.75 -12.73 3.23
CA MET A 149 2.45 -12.82 4.51
C MET A 149 1.81 -13.82 5.47
N GLU A 150 0.47 -13.87 5.55
CA GLU A 150 -0.26 -14.80 6.42
C GLU A 150 -0.13 -16.25 5.95
N THR A 151 -0.25 -16.52 4.64
CA THR A 151 -0.14 -17.90 4.11
C THR A 151 1.28 -18.46 4.13
N ARG A 152 2.28 -17.59 4.18
CA ARG A 152 3.70 -17.94 4.32
C ARG A 152 4.20 -17.80 5.75
N GLU A 153 3.28 -17.54 6.69
CA GLU A 153 3.58 -17.39 8.12
C GLU A 153 4.65 -16.32 8.44
N ALA A 154 4.84 -15.35 7.53
CA ALA A 154 5.77 -14.23 7.69
C ALA A 154 5.10 -13.10 8.47
N VAL A 155 4.78 -13.38 9.73
CA VAL A 155 4.18 -12.45 10.70
C VAL A 155 5.01 -12.44 11.98
N LEU A 156 5.09 -11.28 12.66
CA LEU A 156 5.93 -11.16 13.87
C LEU A 156 5.38 -11.93 15.07
N ILE A 157 4.06 -12.00 15.20
CA ILE A 157 3.36 -12.61 16.33
C ILE A 157 2.31 -13.53 15.71
N ARG A 158 1.91 -14.60 16.42
CA ARG A 158 0.73 -15.40 16.06
C ARG A 158 -0.38 -15.11 17.05
#